data_AF-A0AAV5FIU1-F1
#
_entry.id   AF-A0AAV5FIU1-F1
#
_cell.length_a   1.000
_cell.length_b   1.000
_cell.length_c   1.000
_cell.angle_alpha   90.00
_cell.angle_beta   90.00
_cell.angle_gamma   90.00
#
_symmetry.space_group_name_H-M   'P 1'
#
loop_
_entity.id
_entity.type
_entity.pdbx_description
1 polymer ?
#
loop_
_entity_poly.entity_id
_entity_poly.type
_entity_poly.pdbx_seq_one_letter_code
_entity_poly.pdbx_strand_id
1 'polypeptide(L)'
;MAAAATCFVIAVLSCSISAAHAIRRTHGGSYISAIGDPGMRRDGLRVAWEAWNFCNEVGEEAPGMGSPRGADCFDLETSVDEHGEPVYEVAHKVSDADNRLAAGDPFPGTAAANATDVDLYAAAKEVYLGDLCQVADDDPSSSPWQFWMAMLKNGNLDTTAALCPENGRPARPFPQTSRFPCPGGAGCMNQPLVFHSRTALDGTGRWLRGGVFGTYELDAAAAAELGSRDDVSYYEVTWEKEVGGGSGGGWAFHHKLRTSKKYPWLMLYLRSDATRGFSGGYHYDTRGMTKIVPESPEFKVRLTLEVQKGGGGNSQFYLLDMGSCWKNDGRPCDGDVATDVTRYSEMIINPDTPSWCTPSRVEECPPWHTFRNGTRVHRSERARFPYAAYHVYCSPGNARHAERPTTYCDAYSNPQPQEILQLVPHPVWGEFGYPTEKGQGWIGDAREWELDAGAMSQALYFYQDPGTTPARRRWTSLDVGTEIYVSDHAEAEWTLSGFDILVPADTKRRRRHGRKESATIGERSLF
;
A
#
# COMPACT_ATOMS: atom_id res chain seq x y z
N MET A 1 -59.80 -47.57 27.97
CA MET A 1 -60.79 -46.55 27.61
C MET A 1 -60.17 -45.19 27.92
N ALA A 2 -60.11 -44.29 26.92
CA ALA A 2 -59.98 -42.82 26.92
C ALA A 2 -59.17 -42.11 28.03
N ALA A 3 -58.48 -40.98 27.87
CA ALA A 3 -57.99 -40.10 26.80
C ALA A 3 -57.53 -38.81 27.54
N ALA A 4 -56.69 -37.98 26.90
CA ALA A 4 -56.50 -36.53 27.18
C ALA A 4 -55.80 -36.16 28.52
N ALA A 5 -55.08 -35.06 28.70
CA ALA A 5 -54.60 -33.95 27.86
C ALA A 5 -53.59 -33.10 28.70
N THR A 6 -52.57 -32.60 28.00
CA THR A 6 -51.89 -31.28 28.08
C THR A 6 -51.75 -30.45 29.38
N CYS A 7 -50.51 -29.94 29.59
CA CYS A 7 -50.09 -28.52 29.79
C CYS A 7 -49.41 -28.04 31.11
N PHE A 8 -48.35 -27.22 30.92
CA PHE A 8 -47.59 -26.29 31.81
C PHE A 8 -46.62 -26.86 32.89
N VAL A 9 -45.41 -26.35 33.20
CA VAL A 9 -44.39 -25.43 32.62
C VAL A 9 -43.22 -25.30 33.63
N ILE A 10 -41.97 -25.19 33.14
CA ILE A 10 -40.75 -24.55 33.72
C ILE A 10 -40.13 -25.11 35.04
N ALA A 11 -38.88 -25.59 34.96
CA ALA A 11 -37.69 -24.93 35.57
C ALA A 11 -36.44 -25.84 35.64
N VAL A 12 -35.43 -25.47 34.85
CA VAL A 12 -33.99 -25.44 35.18
C VAL A 12 -33.32 -26.70 35.76
N LEU A 13 -32.58 -27.40 34.91
CA LEU A 13 -31.28 -27.98 35.27
C LEU A 13 -30.32 -27.82 34.08
N SER A 14 -29.81 -26.60 33.99
CA SER A 14 -28.66 -26.23 33.17
C SER A 14 -27.39 -26.78 33.81
N CYS A 15 -26.73 -27.73 33.17
CA CYS A 15 -25.27 -27.77 33.14
C CYS A 15 -24.78 -28.77 32.08
N SER A 16 -23.80 -28.32 31.29
CA SER A 16 -22.78 -29.17 30.65
C SER A 16 -23.10 -29.80 29.29
N ILE A 17 -23.34 -29.00 28.24
CA ILE A 17 -22.78 -29.26 26.88
C ILE A 17 -22.50 -27.90 26.21
N SER A 18 -21.31 -27.33 26.43
CA SER A 18 -20.78 -26.25 25.59
C SER A 18 -19.73 -26.84 24.66
N ALA A 19 -20.18 -27.38 23.52
CA ALA A 19 -19.33 -27.84 22.44
C ALA A 19 -19.80 -27.21 21.13
N ALA A 20 -18.91 -26.38 20.57
CA ALA A 20 -18.81 -26.02 19.15
C ALA A 20 -20.12 -25.68 18.42
N HIS A 21 -20.55 -24.43 18.52
CA HIS A 21 -21.17 -23.74 17.39
C HIS A 21 -20.22 -22.64 16.95
N ALA A 22 -19.21 -23.02 16.15
CA ALA A 22 -18.56 -22.07 15.26
C ALA A 22 -19.64 -21.60 14.29
N ILE A 23 -20.22 -20.43 14.57
CA ILE A 23 -21.14 -19.77 13.66
C ILE A 23 -20.32 -19.45 12.40
N ARG A 24 -20.44 -20.29 11.37
CA ARG A 24 -20.20 -19.86 9.99
C ARG A 24 -21.25 -18.79 9.70
N ARG A 25 -20.95 -17.53 10.00
CA ARG A 25 -21.57 -16.42 9.28
C ARG A 25 -20.93 -16.43 7.90
N THR A 26 -21.50 -17.22 7.01
CA THR A 26 -21.51 -16.84 5.60
C THR A 26 -22.32 -15.55 5.56
N HIS A 27 -21.66 -14.41 5.72
CA HIS A 27 -22.28 -13.13 5.38
C HIS A 27 -22.53 -13.18 3.86
N GLY A 28 -23.72 -13.64 3.48
CA GLY A 28 -24.32 -13.40 2.16
C GLY A 28 -24.72 -11.93 2.02
N GLY A 29 -23.87 -11.02 2.50
CA GLY A 29 -24.03 -9.58 2.35
C GLY A 29 -23.47 -9.16 1.00
N SER A 30 -24.13 -8.19 0.36
CA SER A 30 -23.56 -7.53 -0.81
C SER A 30 -22.23 -6.86 -0.43
N TYR A 31 -21.24 -6.97 -1.29
CA TYR A 31 -20.00 -6.19 -1.21
C TYR A 31 -20.18 -4.87 -1.97
N ILE A 32 -19.47 -3.85 -1.52
CA ILE A 32 -19.35 -2.56 -2.19
C ILE A 32 -17.86 -2.21 -2.31
N SER A 33 -17.53 -1.41 -3.31
CA SER A 33 -16.18 -0.88 -3.41
C SER A 33 -15.90 0.12 -2.28
N ALA A 34 -14.75 -0.06 -1.66
CA ALA A 34 -14.14 0.82 -0.68
C ALA A 34 -13.36 1.97 -1.32
N ILE A 35 -13.17 1.94 -2.64
CA ILE A 35 -12.34 2.86 -3.37
C ILE A 35 -13.14 3.78 -4.29
N GLY A 36 -12.54 4.93 -4.61
CA GLY A 36 -13.15 5.97 -5.44
C GLY A 36 -13.33 5.61 -6.91
N ASP A 37 -12.45 4.76 -7.44
CA ASP A 37 -12.42 4.32 -8.84
C ASP A 37 -12.44 2.77 -8.93
N PRO A 38 -13.62 2.14 -8.70
CA PRO A 38 -13.73 0.70 -8.62
C PRO A 38 -13.31 0.00 -9.93
N GLY A 39 -12.31 -0.88 -9.84
CA GLY A 39 -11.80 -1.61 -10.99
C GLY A 39 -11.05 -0.73 -12.00
N MET A 40 -10.63 0.48 -11.60
CA MET A 40 -9.93 1.45 -12.46
C MET A 40 -10.77 1.85 -13.70
N ARG A 41 -12.08 2.03 -13.55
CA ARG A 41 -13.02 2.14 -14.69
C ARG A 41 -13.42 3.56 -15.05
N ARG A 42 -13.15 4.56 -14.21
CA ARG A 42 -13.51 5.95 -14.50
C ARG A 42 -12.76 6.46 -15.75
N ASP A 43 -13.42 7.23 -16.61
CA ASP A 43 -12.77 7.84 -17.79
C ASP A 43 -11.84 8.99 -17.41
N GLY A 44 -12.24 9.83 -16.46
CA GLY A 44 -11.30 10.76 -15.82
C GLY A 44 -10.36 10.01 -14.87
N LEU A 45 -9.06 10.30 -14.92
CA LEU A 45 -8.07 9.65 -14.07
C LEU A 45 -7.56 10.58 -12.97
N ARG A 46 -7.11 9.98 -11.87
CA ARG A 46 -6.42 10.64 -10.77
C ARG A 46 -5.20 9.81 -10.42
N VAL A 47 -4.03 10.27 -10.84
CA VAL A 47 -2.74 9.66 -10.49
C VAL A 47 -1.89 10.73 -9.84
N ALA A 48 -1.18 10.36 -8.79
CA ALA A 48 -0.09 11.16 -8.27
C ALA A 48 1.14 10.28 -8.11
N TRP A 49 2.29 10.91 -7.94
CA TRP A 49 3.55 10.24 -7.72
C TRP A 49 4.32 10.86 -6.57
N GLU A 50 5.16 10.03 -5.99
CA GLU A 50 6.06 10.39 -4.92
C GLU A 50 7.38 9.63 -5.06
N ALA A 51 8.44 10.24 -4.58
CA ALA A 51 9.72 9.59 -4.45
C ALA A 51 10.35 9.89 -3.10
N TRP A 52 11.11 8.91 -2.60
CA TRP A 52 11.65 8.93 -1.25
C TRP A 52 13.06 8.41 -1.17
N ASN A 53 13.77 8.88 -0.15
CA ASN A 53 15.00 8.24 0.31
C ASN A 53 14.68 6.98 1.14
N PHE A 54 15.72 6.38 1.73
CA PHE A 54 15.61 5.16 2.51
C PHE A 54 14.55 5.20 3.63
N CYS A 55 14.42 6.32 4.32
CA CYS A 55 13.57 6.48 5.50
C CYS A 55 12.24 7.19 5.22
N ASN A 56 11.77 7.21 3.96
CA ASN A 56 10.52 7.88 3.58
C ASN A 56 10.54 9.40 3.82
N GLU A 57 11.71 10.02 3.66
CA GLU A 57 11.88 11.47 3.66
C GLU A 57 12.38 11.96 2.29
N VAL A 58 12.29 13.26 2.06
CA VAL A 58 12.87 13.93 0.89
C VAL A 58 14.37 14.11 1.10
N GLY A 59 14.76 14.65 2.26
CA GLY A 59 16.14 15.01 2.59
C GLY A 59 16.65 16.23 1.81
N GLU A 60 16.77 16.11 0.49
CA GLU A 60 17.14 17.20 -0.42
C GLU A 60 16.38 17.07 -1.75
N GLU A 61 15.88 18.18 -2.28
CA GLU A 61 15.23 18.20 -3.60
C GLU A 61 16.26 18.00 -4.73
N ALA A 62 15.88 17.22 -5.74
CA ALA A 62 16.71 17.05 -6.92
C ALA A 62 16.87 18.41 -7.66
N PRO A 63 18.08 18.76 -8.13
CA PRO A 63 18.34 20.06 -8.72
C PRO A 63 17.39 20.40 -9.87
N GLY A 64 16.66 21.51 -9.74
CA GLY A 64 15.74 22.02 -10.76
C GLY A 64 14.44 21.21 -10.92
N MET A 65 14.17 20.22 -10.07
CA MET A 65 12.93 19.43 -10.10
C MET A 65 11.86 19.97 -9.14
N GLY A 66 12.27 20.53 -8.01
CA GLY A 66 11.37 20.90 -6.91
C GLY A 66 10.96 19.69 -6.09
N SER A 67 9.84 19.80 -5.38
CA SER A 67 9.37 18.73 -4.49
C SER A 67 9.05 17.46 -5.29
N PRO A 68 9.45 16.25 -4.81
CA PRO A 68 9.28 14.99 -5.53
C PRO A 68 7.82 14.50 -5.61
N ARG A 69 6.86 15.32 -5.14
CA ARG A 69 5.43 15.04 -5.25
C ARG A 69 4.84 15.74 -6.47
N GLY A 70 4.02 15.04 -7.23
CA GLY A 70 3.28 15.61 -8.35
C GLY A 70 2.02 14.80 -8.67
N ALA A 71 1.18 15.33 -9.55
CA ALA A 71 -0.07 14.70 -9.93
C ALA A 71 -0.46 14.95 -11.39
N ASP A 72 -1.21 14.00 -11.94
CA ASP A 72 -1.96 14.11 -13.18
C ASP A 72 -3.42 13.73 -12.91
N CYS A 73 -4.26 14.76 -12.86
CA CYS A 73 -5.67 14.64 -12.56
C CYS A 73 -6.46 15.39 -13.61
N PHE A 74 -7.43 14.74 -14.24
CA PHE A 74 -8.26 15.37 -15.25
C PHE A 74 -9.67 14.78 -15.28
N ASP A 75 -10.64 15.57 -15.69
CA ASP A 75 -11.93 15.05 -16.13
C ASP A 75 -11.93 14.92 -17.66
N LEU A 76 -12.71 13.96 -18.16
CA LEU A 76 -12.96 13.84 -19.59
C LEU A 76 -14.29 14.53 -19.90
N GLU A 77 -14.24 15.62 -20.64
CA GLU A 77 -15.42 16.33 -21.10
C GLU A 77 -15.86 15.76 -22.44
N THR A 78 -17.17 15.55 -22.61
CA THR A 78 -17.75 14.98 -23.83
C THR A 78 -18.65 16.00 -24.50
N SER A 79 -18.38 16.28 -25.77
CA SER A 79 -19.23 17.07 -26.66
C SER A 79 -19.58 16.25 -27.91
N VAL A 80 -20.32 16.85 -28.85
CA VAL A 80 -20.66 16.22 -30.14
C VAL A 80 -20.17 17.09 -31.28
N ASP A 81 -19.62 16.47 -32.33
CA ASP A 81 -19.22 17.17 -33.54
C ASP A 81 -20.42 17.47 -34.46
N GLU A 82 -20.15 18.09 -35.61
CA GLU A 82 -21.16 18.42 -36.62
C GLU A 82 -21.87 17.19 -37.23
N HIS A 83 -21.30 15.99 -37.08
CA HIS A 83 -21.84 14.72 -37.56
C HIS A 83 -22.59 13.94 -36.46
N GLY A 84 -22.62 14.47 -35.23
CA GLY A 84 -23.24 13.84 -34.07
C GLY A 84 -22.35 12.79 -33.39
N GLU A 85 -21.07 12.73 -33.73
CA GLU A 85 -20.10 11.82 -33.11
C GLU A 85 -19.52 12.43 -31.83
N PRO A 86 -19.24 11.61 -30.79
CA PRO A 86 -18.70 12.11 -29.53
C PRO A 86 -17.26 12.62 -29.73
N VAL A 87 -17.01 13.84 -29.24
CA VAL A 87 -15.68 14.45 -29.15
C VAL A 87 -15.30 14.57 -27.68
N TYR A 88 -14.09 14.13 -27.37
CA TYR A 88 -13.57 14.12 -26.01
C TYR A 88 -12.52 15.21 -25.83
N GLU A 89 -12.55 15.89 -24.68
CA GLU A 89 -11.56 16.89 -24.27
C GLU A 89 -11.04 16.56 -22.87
N VAL A 90 -9.72 16.69 -22.67
CA VAL A 90 -9.05 16.40 -21.40
C VAL A 90 -8.95 17.68 -20.57
N ALA A 91 -9.79 17.81 -19.55
CA ALA A 91 -9.82 18.96 -18.65
C ALA A 91 -8.92 18.71 -17.42
N HIS A 92 -7.65 19.12 -17.52
CA HIS A 92 -6.67 18.96 -16.42
C HIS A 92 -6.99 19.87 -15.23
N LYS A 93 -6.85 19.30 -14.03
CA LYS A 93 -7.00 19.99 -12.74
C LYS A 93 -5.67 20.46 -12.14
N VAL A 94 -4.58 19.83 -12.55
CA VAL A 94 -3.23 20.11 -12.08
C VAL A 94 -2.43 20.65 -13.25
N SER A 95 -1.75 21.78 -13.04
CA SER A 95 -0.89 22.42 -14.02
C SER A 95 0.59 22.02 -13.85
N ASP A 96 1.41 22.32 -14.86
CA ASP A 96 2.87 22.12 -14.74
C ASP A 96 3.48 23.03 -13.66
N ALA A 97 2.85 24.18 -13.38
CA ALA A 97 3.30 25.07 -12.31
C ALA A 97 3.08 24.42 -10.94
N ASP A 98 1.94 23.77 -10.72
CA ASP A 98 1.64 23.05 -9.48
C ASP A 98 2.63 21.90 -9.25
N ASN A 99 2.94 21.14 -10.31
CA ASN A 99 3.91 20.06 -10.24
C ASN A 99 5.36 20.55 -10.02
N ARG A 100 5.71 21.77 -10.44
CA ARG A 100 7.07 22.36 -10.27
C ARG A 100 7.32 23.04 -8.94
N LEU A 101 6.30 23.16 -8.08
CA LEU A 101 6.45 23.78 -6.76
C LEU A 101 7.56 23.12 -5.93
N ALA A 102 8.40 23.96 -5.33
CA ALA A 102 9.57 23.60 -4.53
C ALA A 102 9.47 24.17 -3.11
N ALA A 103 10.26 23.62 -2.19
CA ALA A 103 10.27 24.10 -0.80
C ALA A 103 10.47 25.62 -0.71
N GLY A 104 9.55 26.28 0.00
CA GLY A 104 9.49 27.74 0.12
C GLY A 104 8.56 28.45 -0.87
N ASP A 105 8.13 27.81 -1.95
CA ASP A 105 7.13 28.38 -2.87
C ASP A 105 5.73 28.37 -2.24
N PRO A 106 4.94 29.45 -2.37
CA PRO A 106 3.60 29.49 -1.82
C PRO A 106 2.62 28.63 -2.65
N PHE A 107 1.74 27.87 -1.97
CA PHE A 107 0.65 27.17 -2.66
C PHE A 107 -0.39 28.17 -3.22
N PRO A 108 -0.71 28.09 -4.52
CA PRO A 108 -1.71 28.96 -5.14
C PRO A 108 -3.04 28.99 -4.38
N GLY A 109 -3.57 30.19 -4.13
CA GLY A 109 -4.86 30.38 -3.45
C GLY A 109 -4.83 30.21 -1.93
N THR A 110 -3.66 30.00 -1.32
CA THR A 110 -3.50 29.91 0.14
C THR A 110 -2.76 31.11 0.71
N ALA A 111 -3.09 31.49 1.95
CA ALA A 111 -2.42 32.60 2.66
C ALA A 111 -1.12 32.19 3.36
N ALA A 112 -0.85 30.88 3.49
CA ALA A 112 0.29 30.34 4.22
C ALA A 112 0.60 28.90 3.80
N ALA A 113 1.79 28.69 3.26
CA ALA A 113 2.57 27.45 3.42
C ALA A 113 4.02 27.68 2.95
N ASN A 114 4.72 28.64 3.53
CA ASN A 114 6.17 28.77 3.29
C ASN A 114 6.93 27.78 4.19
N ALA A 115 6.66 26.49 4.05
CA ALA A 115 7.51 25.48 4.65
C ALA A 115 8.82 25.45 3.84
N THR A 116 9.90 25.92 4.44
CA THR A 116 11.25 25.81 3.85
C THR A 116 11.87 24.44 4.12
N ASP A 117 11.29 23.68 5.05
CA ASP A 117 11.64 22.29 5.31
C ASP A 117 11.07 21.42 4.20
N VAL A 118 11.95 20.68 3.51
CA VAL A 118 11.62 19.94 2.29
C VAL A 118 10.68 18.76 2.55
N ASP A 119 10.80 18.12 3.72
CA ASP A 119 10.00 16.97 4.10
C ASP A 119 8.56 17.41 4.41
N LEU A 120 8.42 18.45 5.25
CA LEU A 120 7.13 19.06 5.55
C LEU A 120 6.48 19.68 4.31
N TYR A 121 7.28 20.28 3.42
CA TYR A 121 6.77 20.86 2.17
C TYR A 121 6.20 19.78 1.26
N ALA A 122 6.89 18.66 1.08
CA ALA A 122 6.40 17.56 0.24
C ALA A 122 5.09 16.97 0.77
N ALA A 123 4.98 16.76 2.08
CA ALA A 123 3.72 16.33 2.70
C ALA A 123 2.59 17.35 2.48
N ALA A 124 2.88 18.65 2.64
CA ALA A 124 1.88 19.70 2.42
C ALA A 124 1.49 19.84 0.93
N LYS A 125 2.43 19.64 0.00
CA LYS A 125 2.19 19.64 -1.45
C LYS A 125 1.26 18.49 -1.85
N GLU A 126 1.42 17.30 -1.27
CA GLU A 126 0.49 16.19 -1.49
C GLU A 126 -0.94 16.55 -1.09
N VAL A 127 -1.13 17.20 0.08
CA VAL A 127 -2.45 17.66 0.51
C VAL A 127 -3.03 18.69 -0.46
N TYR A 128 -2.22 19.65 -0.89
CA TYR A 128 -2.61 20.66 -1.88
C TYR A 128 -3.04 20.04 -3.21
N LEU A 129 -2.23 19.13 -3.77
CA LEU A 129 -2.56 18.41 -5.01
C LEU A 129 -3.81 17.55 -4.82
N GLY A 130 -3.97 16.93 -3.65
CA GLY A 130 -5.17 16.18 -3.27
C GLY A 130 -6.43 17.03 -3.30
N ASP A 131 -6.37 18.27 -2.83
CA ASP A 131 -7.50 19.21 -2.85
C ASP A 131 -7.89 19.63 -4.28
N LEU A 132 -6.92 19.77 -5.19
CA LEU A 132 -7.18 20.00 -6.62
C LEU A 132 -7.78 18.75 -7.30
N CYS A 133 -7.30 17.57 -6.93
CA CYS A 133 -7.66 16.31 -7.56
C CYS A 133 -8.95 15.69 -7.01
N GLN A 134 -9.44 16.14 -5.86
CA GLN A 134 -10.50 15.44 -5.14
C GLN A 134 -11.78 15.27 -5.95
N VAL A 135 -12.41 14.11 -5.78
CA VAL A 135 -13.71 13.77 -6.37
C VAL A 135 -14.70 13.53 -5.24
N ALA A 136 -15.82 14.24 -5.30
CA ALA A 136 -16.92 14.02 -4.37
C ALA A 136 -17.67 12.72 -4.73
N ASP A 137 -18.09 12.00 -3.70
CA ASP A 137 -19.02 10.89 -3.85
C ASP A 137 -20.47 11.41 -3.90
N ASP A 138 -21.37 10.65 -4.52
CA ASP A 138 -22.81 10.97 -4.55
C ASP A 138 -23.44 11.02 -3.15
N ASP A 139 -22.84 10.35 -2.17
CA ASP A 139 -23.23 10.44 -0.77
C ASP A 139 -22.52 11.63 -0.12
N PRO A 140 -23.22 12.72 0.25
CA PRO A 140 -22.61 13.91 0.85
C PRO A 140 -21.94 13.63 2.21
N SER A 141 -22.22 12.47 2.82
CA SER A 141 -21.60 12.04 4.07
C SER A 141 -20.30 11.24 3.88
N SER A 142 -19.97 10.87 2.64
CA SER A 142 -18.71 10.20 2.26
C SER A 142 -17.58 11.22 2.18
N SER A 143 -16.35 10.80 2.54
CA SER A 143 -15.18 11.63 2.34
C SER A 143 -14.81 11.65 0.85
N PRO A 144 -14.41 12.80 0.29
CA PRO A 144 -13.91 12.84 -1.07
C PRO A 144 -12.64 12.01 -1.19
N TRP A 145 -12.41 11.48 -2.39
CA TRP A 145 -11.25 10.65 -2.73
C TRP A 145 -10.37 11.32 -3.77
N GLN A 146 -9.08 10.98 -3.81
CA GLN A 146 -8.08 11.65 -4.63
C GLN A 146 -7.52 10.72 -5.70
N PHE A 147 -6.33 10.16 -5.53
CA PHE A 147 -5.58 9.52 -6.60
C PHE A 147 -5.06 8.12 -6.25
N TRP A 148 -4.77 7.35 -7.30
CA TRP A 148 -3.80 6.26 -7.23
C TRP A 148 -2.40 6.86 -7.05
N MET A 149 -1.54 6.21 -6.25
CA MET A 149 -0.20 6.71 -5.98
C MET A 149 0.87 5.81 -6.62
N ALA A 150 1.67 6.35 -7.54
CA ALA A 150 2.91 5.74 -7.97
C ALA A 150 4.02 6.11 -6.97
N MET A 151 4.46 5.15 -6.14
CA MET A 151 5.50 5.38 -5.15
C MET A 151 6.84 4.81 -5.62
N LEU A 152 7.86 5.66 -5.56
CA LEU A 152 9.26 5.33 -5.78
C LEU A 152 9.99 5.40 -4.45
N LYS A 153 10.88 4.44 -4.22
CA LYS A 153 11.77 4.49 -3.06
C LYS A 153 13.18 4.06 -3.41
N ASN A 154 14.13 4.81 -2.87
CA ASN A 154 15.55 4.51 -2.92
C ASN A 154 15.95 3.69 -1.69
N GLY A 155 16.35 2.44 -1.91
CA GLY A 155 16.82 1.55 -0.86
C GLY A 155 18.27 1.77 -0.44
N ASN A 156 19.00 2.70 -1.06
CA ASN A 156 20.35 3.03 -0.62
C ASN A 156 20.31 3.82 0.70
N LEU A 157 21.21 3.48 1.63
CA LEU A 157 21.33 4.16 2.93
C LEU A 157 22.77 4.60 3.16
N ASP A 158 23.00 5.91 3.28
CA ASP A 158 24.26 6.46 3.79
C ASP A 158 24.26 6.39 5.33
N THR A 159 24.91 5.35 5.84
CA THR A 159 24.99 5.07 7.28
C THR A 159 25.85 6.07 8.06
N THR A 160 26.66 6.87 7.34
CA THR A 160 27.55 7.88 7.93
C THR A 160 26.88 9.24 8.07
N ALA A 161 25.88 9.52 7.22
CA ALA A 161 25.08 10.75 7.31
C ALA A 161 24.12 10.76 8.50
N ALA A 162 23.65 9.57 8.93
CA ALA A 162 22.74 9.39 10.07
C ALA A 162 21.45 10.24 9.98
N LEU A 163 20.96 10.48 8.75
CA LEU A 163 19.70 11.22 8.51
C LEU A 163 18.48 10.40 8.95
N CYS A 164 18.48 9.11 8.63
CA CYS A 164 17.38 8.23 8.96
C CYS A 164 17.37 7.89 10.46
N PRO A 165 16.24 8.07 11.16
CA PRO A 165 16.13 7.74 12.57
C PRO A 165 16.23 6.22 12.79
N GLU A 166 16.63 5.83 13.99
CA GLU A 166 16.63 4.45 14.47
C GLU A 166 15.39 4.23 15.34
N ASN A 167 14.35 3.57 14.82
CA ASN A 167 13.13 3.25 15.57
C ASN A 167 12.48 4.51 16.21
N GLY A 168 12.33 5.58 15.44
CA GLY A 168 11.74 6.84 15.92
C GLY A 168 12.68 7.70 16.76
N ARG A 169 13.97 7.38 16.81
CA ARG A 169 14.96 8.12 17.60
C ARG A 169 16.12 8.61 16.73
N PRO A 170 16.77 9.73 17.08
CA PRO A 170 17.95 10.17 16.36
C PRO A 170 19.03 9.08 16.30
N ALA A 171 19.49 8.76 15.10
CA ALA A 171 20.56 7.80 14.86
C ALA A 171 21.94 8.43 15.10
N ARG A 172 22.97 7.57 15.13
CA ARG A 172 24.38 7.98 15.10
C ARG A 172 25.06 7.41 13.86
N PRO A 173 26.06 8.10 13.30
CA PRO A 173 26.86 7.54 12.21
C PRO A 173 27.45 6.18 12.57
N PHE A 174 27.39 5.23 11.64
CA PHE A 174 28.00 3.91 11.79
C PHE A 174 28.70 3.47 10.49
N PRO A 175 29.59 2.44 10.54
CA PRO A 175 30.30 2.00 9.36
C PRO A 175 29.37 1.46 8.28
N GLN A 176 29.65 1.82 7.03
CA GLN A 176 28.93 1.30 5.87
C GLN A 176 29.04 -0.24 5.80
N THR A 177 27.94 -0.91 5.48
CA THR A 177 27.88 -2.37 5.38
C THR A 177 27.23 -2.79 4.06
N SER A 178 27.45 -4.03 3.64
CA SER A 178 26.79 -4.57 2.43
C SER A 178 25.27 -4.72 2.56
N ARG A 179 24.72 -4.69 3.79
CA ARG A 179 23.27 -4.68 4.05
C ARG A 179 22.63 -3.37 3.59
N PHE A 180 23.37 -2.28 3.67
CA PHE A 180 22.93 -0.94 3.35
C PHE A 180 23.84 -0.44 2.23
N PRO A 181 23.57 -0.72 0.95
CA PRO A 181 24.41 -0.24 -0.13
C PRO A 181 24.36 1.28 -0.22
N CYS A 182 25.50 1.89 -0.49
CA CYS A 182 25.61 3.30 -0.87
C CYS A 182 26.83 3.49 -1.78
N PRO A 183 26.86 2.88 -2.98
CA PRO A 183 28.06 2.79 -3.80
C PRO A 183 28.57 4.16 -4.28
N GLY A 184 27.66 5.12 -4.46
CA GLY A 184 27.98 6.51 -4.79
C GLY A 184 28.58 7.32 -3.63
N GLY A 185 28.61 6.78 -2.41
CA GLY A 185 29.00 7.51 -1.20
C GLY A 185 27.99 8.59 -0.84
N ALA A 186 28.49 9.68 -0.23
CA ALA A 186 27.67 10.80 0.21
C ALA A 186 26.73 11.29 -0.92
N GLY A 187 25.45 11.42 -0.58
CA GLY A 187 24.40 11.80 -1.54
C GLY A 187 23.70 10.63 -2.24
N CYS A 188 23.98 9.36 -1.88
CA CYS A 188 23.26 8.20 -2.44
C CYS A 188 21.79 8.11 -2.01
N MET A 189 21.36 8.88 -1.00
CA MET A 189 20.00 8.98 -0.47
C MET A 189 19.21 10.14 -1.11
N ASN A 190 19.49 10.44 -2.37
CA ASN A 190 18.85 11.52 -3.11
C ASN A 190 17.46 11.14 -3.65
N GLN A 191 16.73 12.16 -4.09
CA GLN A 191 15.53 12.03 -4.90
C GLN A 191 15.85 11.81 -6.39
N PRO A 192 14.94 11.19 -7.16
CA PRO A 192 15.13 11.02 -8.58
C PRO A 192 14.84 12.29 -9.39
N LEU A 193 15.35 12.34 -10.61
CA LEU A 193 14.80 13.18 -11.67
C LEU A 193 13.48 12.60 -12.12
N VAL A 194 12.42 13.41 -12.14
CA VAL A 194 11.06 12.99 -12.52
C VAL A 194 10.61 13.77 -13.76
N PHE A 195 10.22 13.03 -14.80
CA PHE A 195 9.63 13.59 -16.01
C PHE A 195 8.18 13.12 -16.13
N HIS A 196 7.29 14.06 -16.43
CA HIS A 196 5.85 13.81 -16.57
C HIS A 196 5.41 14.02 -18.01
N SER A 197 4.83 12.98 -18.57
CA SER A 197 4.08 13.02 -19.82
C SER A 197 2.61 13.21 -19.49
N ARG A 198 2.13 14.45 -19.65
CA ARG A 198 0.73 14.81 -19.38
C ARG A 198 -0.22 13.93 -20.17
N THR A 199 -1.27 13.45 -19.50
CA THR A 199 -2.27 12.60 -20.12
C THR A 199 -2.96 13.32 -21.28
N ALA A 200 -3.02 12.68 -22.44
CA ALA A 200 -3.66 13.24 -23.63
C ALA A 200 -4.38 12.15 -24.43
N LEU A 201 -5.34 12.59 -25.26
CA LEU A 201 -5.91 11.75 -26.30
C LEU A 201 -4.88 11.56 -27.42
N ASP A 202 -4.84 10.35 -27.98
CA ASP A 202 -4.07 10.08 -29.18
C ASP A 202 -4.65 10.80 -30.40
N GLY A 203 -3.90 10.80 -31.51
CA GLY A 203 -4.32 11.47 -32.75
C GLY A 203 -5.62 10.93 -33.36
N THR A 204 -6.12 9.78 -32.89
CA THR A 204 -7.41 9.21 -33.31
C THR A 204 -8.56 9.57 -32.38
N GLY A 205 -8.28 10.22 -31.25
CA GLY A 205 -9.27 10.53 -30.22
C GLY A 205 -9.78 9.30 -29.47
N ARG A 206 -9.10 8.15 -29.58
CA ARG A 206 -9.61 6.86 -29.06
C ARG A 206 -8.93 6.41 -27.78
N TRP A 207 -7.63 6.70 -27.65
CA TRP A 207 -6.86 6.28 -26.48
C TRP A 207 -6.42 7.48 -25.65
N LEU A 208 -6.62 7.40 -24.35
CA LEU A 208 -5.94 8.27 -23.39
C LEU A 208 -4.64 7.61 -22.97
N ARG A 209 -3.55 8.38 -22.96
CA ARG A 209 -2.22 7.93 -22.51
C ARG A 209 -1.51 9.01 -21.74
N GLY A 210 -0.84 8.63 -20.67
CA GLY A 210 0.05 9.48 -19.89
C GLY A 210 1.10 8.64 -19.17
N GLY A 211 2.00 9.29 -18.44
CA GLY A 211 2.98 8.56 -17.66
C GLY A 211 3.97 9.44 -16.91
N VAL A 212 4.71 8.80 -16.02
CA VAL A 212 5.88 9.37 -15.36
C VAL A 212 7.07 8.44 -15.52
N PHE A 213 8.25 9.00 -15.71
CA PHE A 213 9.48 8.24 -15.85
C PHE A 213 10.67 9.05 -15.35
N GLY A 214 11.80 8.39 -15.12
CA GLY A 214 12.95 9.08 -14.57
C GLY A 214 14.11 8.18 -14.17
N THR A 215 15.01 8.76 -13.38
CA THR A 215 16.26 8.12 -12.96
C THR A 215 16.78 8.73 -11.65
N TYR A 216 17.49 7.94 -10.85
CA TYR A 216 18.21 8.45 -9.68
C TYR A 216 19.61 9.00 -10.02
N GLU A 217 20.12 8.77 -11.23
CA GLU A 217 21.34 9.38 -11.73
C GLU A 217 21.10 10.86 -12.10
N LEU A 218 21.31 11.76 -11.12
CA LEU A 218 21.12 13.20 -11.29
C LEU A 218 22.02 13.84 -12.36
N ASP A 219 23.11 13.16 -12.73
CA ASP A 219 24.06 13.54 -13.78
C ASP A 219 23.76 12.91 -15.15
N ALA A 220 22.68 12.12 -15.26
CA ALA A 220 22.26 11.55 -16.53
C ALA A 220 21.86 12.65 -17.52
N ALA A 221 22.33 12.53 -18.76
CA ALA A 221 21.97 13.42 -19.86
C ALA A 221 20.48 13.29 -20.24
N ALA A 222 20.04 14.15 -21.17
CA ALA A 222 18.64 14.42 -21.53
C ALA A 222 17.64 13.25 -21.42
N ALA A 223 16.45 13.55 -20.88
CA ALA A 223 15.36 12.60 -20.59
C ALA A 223 15.02 11.62 -21.72
N ALA A 224 15.17 12.03 -22.98
CA ALA A 224 14.84 11.23 -24.16
C ALA A 224 15.65 9.93 -24.32
N GLU A 225 16.83 9.83 -23.69
CA GLU A 225 17.72 8.67 -23.83
C GLU A 225 17.72 7.75 -22.59
N LEU A 226 16.97 8.07 -21.53
CA LEU A 226 17.04 7.33 -20.27
C LEU A 226 16.57 5.87 -20.40
N GLY A 227 15.49 5.64 -21.15
CA GLY A 227 14.92 4.29 -21.32
C GLY A 227 15.83 3.31 -22.05
N SER A 228 16.72 3.81 -22.93
CA SER A 228 17.64 3.01 -23.75
C SER A 228 19.03 2.83 -23.16
N ARG A 229 19.33 3.50 -22.04
CA ARG A 229 20.64 3.43 -21.36
C ARG A 229 20.69 2.38 -20.27
N ASP A 230 21.36 1.27 -20.53
CA ASP A 230 21.46 0.18 -19.54
C ASP A 230 22.38 0.51 -18.35
N ASP A 231 23.13 1.61 -18.40
CA ASP A 231 24.08 2.00 -17.37
C ASP A 231 23.48 2.89 -16.26
N VAL A 232 22.25 3.36 -16.43
CA VAL A 232 21.52 4.20 -15.45
C VAL A 232 20.29 3.48 -14.90
N SER A 233 19.91 3.84 -13.67
CA SER A 233 18.63 3.42 -13.11
C SER A 233 17.50 4.02 -13.92
N TYR A 234 16.39 3.32 -14.00
CA TYR A 234 15.23 3.78 -14.73
C TYR A 234 13.97 3.31 -14.06
N TYR A 235 12.97 4.18 -14.01
CA TYR A 235 11.63 3.79 -13.67
C TYR A 235 10.66 4.43 -14.65
N GLU A 236 9.51 3.79 -14.80
CA GLU A 236 8.42 4.29 -15.61
C GLU A 236 7.11 3.71 -15.10
N VAL A 237 6.09 4.56 -15.03
CA VAL A 237 4.70 4.18 -14.86
C VAL A 237 3.92 4.88 -15.95
N THR A 238 3.43 4.12 -16.92
CA THR A 238 2.51 4.63 -17.94
C THR A 238 1.12 4.10 -17.68
N TRP A 239 0.12 4.86 -18.13
CA TRP A 239 -1.26 4.44 -18.05
C TRP A 239 -1.95 4.69 -19.37
N GLU A 240 -2.80 3.75 -19.76
CA GLU A 240 -3.62 3.89 -20.96
C GLU A 240 -5.03 3.33 -20.78
N LYS A 241 -5.96 3.91 -21.53
CA LYS A 241 -7.34 3.46 -21.59
C LYS A 241 -7.97 3.81 -22.94
N GLU A 242 -8.74 2.88 -23.48
CA GLU A 242 -9.64 3.15 -24.60
C GLU A 242 -10.90 3.88 -24.12
N VAL A 243 -11.18 5.04 -24.71
CA VAL A 243 -12.35 5.85 -24.37
C VAL A 243 -13.61 5.22 -24.94
N GLY A 244 -14.67 5.11 -24.13
CA GLY A 244 -15.97 4.62 -24.60
C GLY A 244 -16.03 3.12 -24.91
N GLY A 245 -15.00 2.33 -24.54
CA GLY A 245 -14.89 0.87 -24.76
C GLY A 245 -15.91 -0.02 -24.04
N GLY A 246 -17.06 0.53 -23.62
CA GLY A 246 -18.12 -0.18 -22.90
C GLY A 246 -17.79 -0.48 -21.43
N SER A 247 -18.69 -1.20 -20.76
CA SER A 247 -18.66 -1.47 -19.30
C SER A 247 -17.55 -2.42 -18.83
N GLY A 248 -16.67 -2.87 -19.74
CA GLY A 248 -15.59 -3.83 -19.48
C GLY A 248 -14.17 -3.25 -19.53
N GLY A 249 -13.96 -2.03 -20.02
CA GLY A 249 -12.64 -1.41 -20.14
C GLY A 249 -12.25 -0.56 -18.93
N GLY A 250 -11.08 -0.82 -18.33
CA GLY A 250 -10.47 0.02 -17.29
C GLY A 250 -9.09 0.52 -17.71
N TRP A 251 -8.49 1.36 -16.89
CA TRP A 251 -7.09 1.76 -17.06
C TRP A 251 -6.16 0.55 -16.88
N ALA A 252 -5.16 0.46 -17.75
CA ALA A 252 -4.02 -0.41 -17.59
C ALA A 252 -2.80 0.42 -17.22
N PHE A 253 -2.17 0.07 -16.10
CA PHE A 253 -0.92 0.69 -15.64
C PHE A 253 0.24 -0.25 -15.98
N HIS A 254 1.13 0.21 -16.84
CA HIS A 254 2.37 -0.48 -17.17
C HIS A 254 3.51 0.12 -16.36
N HIS A 255 4.31 -0.73 -15.75
CA HIS A 255 5.39 -0.36 -14.86
C HIS A 255 6.68 -0.97 -15.34
N LYS A 256 7.77 -0.20 -15.22
CA LYS A 256 9.12 -0.67 -15.43
C LYS A 256 10.02 -0.13 -14.33
N LEU A 257 10.89 -1.01 -13.81
CA LEU A 257 11.92 -0.65 -12.84
C LEU A 257 13.23 -1.31 -13.22
N ARG A 258 14.30 -0.52 -13.33
CA ARG A 258 15.66 -0.97 -13.62
C ARG A 258 16.63 -0.35 -12.62
N THR A 259 17.44 -1.19 -11.99
CA THR A 259 18.52 -0.75 -11.11
C THR A 259 19.81 -0.44 -11.88
N SER A 260 20.76 0.20 -11.22
CA SER A 260 22.12 0.43 -11.72
C SER A 260 23.15 0.07 -10.67
N LYS A 261 24.43 0.17 -11.01
CA LYS A 261 25.51 0.04 -10.02
C LYS A 261 25.48 1.09 -8.92
N LYS A 262 24.94 2.29 -9.22
CA LYS A 262 24.85 3.39 -8.25
C LYS A 262 23.60 3.25 -7.38
N TYR A 263 22.52 2.71 -7.94
CA TYR A 263 21.26 2.45 -7.25
C TYR A 263 20.84 0.98 -7.44
N PRO A 264 21.52 0.06 -6.72
CA PRO A 264 21.24 -1.37 -6.82
C PRO A 264 20.00 -1.79 -6.03
N TRP A 265 19.41 -0.87 -5.24
CA TRP A 265 18.23 -1.14 -4.43
C TRP A 265 17.17 -0.09 -4.67
N LEU A 266 16.09 -0.47 -5.35
CA LEU A 266 14.99 0.42 -5.71
C LEU A 266 13.65 -0.28 -5.53
N MET A 267 12.62 0.49 -5.24
CA MET A 267 11.24 0.02 -5.17
C MET A 267 10.31 0.88 -6.02
N LEU A 268 9.30 0.24 -6.61
CA LEU A 268 8.24 0.88 -7.38
C LEU A 268 6.91 0.18 -7.12
N TYR A 269 5.90 0.95 -6.70
CA TYR A 269 4.57 0.45 -6.38
C TYR A 269 3.47 1.34 -6.96
N LEU A 270 2.34 0.72 -7.28
CA LEU A 270 1.05 1.42 -7.39
C LEU A 270 0.23 1.15 -6.15
N ARG A 271 -0.19 2.22 -5.46
CA ARG A 271 -0.84 2.16 -4.16
C ARG A 271 -2.25 2.71 -4.17
N SER A 272 -3.06 2.12 -3.30
CA SER A 272 -4.39 2.57 -2.92
C SER A 272 -4.39 3.07 -1.47
N ASP A 273 -4.05 4.34 -1.28
CA ASP A 273 -3.97 4.94 0.05
C ASP A 273 -5.33 5.43 0.58
N ALA A 274 -5.48 5.48 1.91
CA ALA A 274 -6.62 6.08 2.58
C ALA A 274 -6.74 7.57 2.23
N THR A 275 -7.96 8.11 2.21
CA THR A 275 -8.17 9.53 1.87
C THR A 275 -7.61 10.51 2.91
N ARG A 276 -7.28 10.03 4.12
CA ARG A 276 -6.71 10.77 5.25
C ARG A 276 -6.00 9.81 6.20
N GLY A 277 -5.11 10.37 7.02
CA GLY A 277 -4.35 9.67 8.05
C GLY A 277 -2.99 9.21 7.54
N PHE A 278 -2.38 8.31 8.29
CA PHE A 278 -1.06 7.75 7.98
C PHE A 278 -1.21 6.55 7.03
N SER A 279 -0.44 6.55 5.94
CA SER A 279 -0.41 5.47 4.95
C SER A 279 1.01 4.90 4.85
N GLY A 280 1.18 3.63 4.47
CA GLY A 280 2.45 3.10 3.92
C GLY A 280 3.75 3.30 4.71
N GLY A 281 3.72 3.63 6.00
CA GLY A 281 4.91 3.98 6.79
C GLY A 281 5.22 5.47 6.88
N TYR A 282 4.36 6.34 6.36
CA TYR A 282 4.42 7.79 6.53
C TYR A 282 3.81 8.20 7.87
N HIS A 283 4.50 9.10 8.56
CA HIS A 283 4.02 9.72 9.78
C HIS A 283 3.32 11.07 9.53
N TYR A 284 3.15 11.45 8.25
CA TYR A 284 2.39 12.62 7.81
C TYR A 284 0.98 12.24 7.34
N ASP A 285 0.04 13.19 7.43
CA ASP A 285 -1.31 13.02 6.88
C ASP A 285 -1.27 12.96 5.35
N THR A 286 -1.80 11.89 4.76
CA THR A 286 -1.75 11.63 3.30
C THR A 286 -3.12 11.74 2.63
N ARG A 287 -3.14 11.70 1.30
CA ARG A 287 -4.31 11.69 0.43
C ARG A 287 -4.27 10.46 -0.48
N GLY A 288 -5.44 9.96 -0.82
CA GLY A 288 -5.54 8.71 -1.54
C GLY A 288 -6.96 8.42 -1.98
N MET A 289 -7.18 7.22 -2.47
CA MET A 289 -8.43 6.88 -3.17
C MET A 289 -9.32 5.88 -2.38
N THR A 290 -8.81 5.32 -1.28
CA THR A 290 -9.54 4.45 -0.35
C THR A 290 -10.42 5.27 0.60
N LYS A 291 -11.68 5.48 0.19
CA LYS A 291 -12.70 6.21 0.96
C LYS A 291 -13.31 5.43 2.13
N ILE A 292 -13.23 4.10 2.10
CA ILE A 292 -13.60 3.24 3.23
C ILE A 292 -12.38 2.39 3.60
N VAL A 293 -11.62 2.85 4.59
CA VAL A 293 -10.48 2.08 5.13
C VAL A 293 -10.92 0.65 5.48
N PRO A 294 -10.42 -0.38 4.77
CA PRO A 294 -10.77 -1.77 5.03
C PRO A 294 -10.26 -2.23 6.39
N GLU A 295 -11.01 -3.12 7.03
CA GLU A 295 -10.70 -3.63 8.36
C GLU A 295 -10.82 -5.16 8.38
N SER A 296 -9.80 -5.84 8.89
CA SER A 296 -9.84 -7.30 9.02
C SER A 296 -10.95 -7.74 10.00
N PRO A 297 -11.61 -8.89 9.77
CA PRO A 297 -11.38 -9.83 8.68
C PRO A 297 -12.19 -9.55 7.39
N GLU A 298 -12.95 -8.46 7.33
CA GLU A 298 -14.08 -8.34 6.41
C GLU A 298 -13.77 -7.45 5.21
N PHE A 299 -12.87 -7.90 4.33
CA PHE A 299 -12.69 -7.29 3.01
C PHE A 299 -11.94 -8.21 2.04
N LYS A 300 -12.11 -7.93 0.75
CA LYS A 300 -11.42 -8.60 -0.34
C LYS A 300 -10.70 -7.59 -1.23
N VAL A 301 -9.71 -8.06 -1.98
CA VAL A 301 -9.03 -7.30 -3.04
C VAL A 301 -9.20 -8.05 -4.35
N ARG A 302 -9.55 -7.34 -5.41
CA ARG A 302 -9.57 -7.87 -6.79
C ARG A 302 -8.61 -7.08 -7.64
N LEU A 303 -7.88 -7.74 -8.53
CA LEU A 303 -6.97 -7.10 -9.48
C LEU A 303 -6.58 -8.08 -10.58
N THR A 304 -6.11 -7.55 -11.70
CA THR A 304 -5.46 -8.32 -12.77
C THR A 304 -4.00 -7.93 -12.84
N LEU A 305 -3.13 -8.94 -12.76
CA LEU A 305 -1.67 -8.76 -12.78
C LEU A 305 -1.05 -9.61 -13.88
N GLU A 306 -0.16 -8.99 -14.65
CA GLU A 306 0.71 -9.65 -15.61
C GLU A 306 2.16 -9.23 -15.33
N VAL A 307 2.99 -10.17 -14.89
CA VAL A 307 4.44 -9.95 -14.74
C VAL A 307 5.13 -10.33 -16.04
N GLN A 308 5.85 -9.39 -16.64
CA GLN A 308 6.56 -9.57 -17.91
C GLN A 308 8.05 -9.81 -17.65
N LYS A 309 8.64 -9.11 -16.67
CA LYS A 309 10.01 -9.31 -16.18
C LYS A 309 10.05 -9.21 -14.66
N GLY A 310 10.91 -10.03 -14.04
CA GLY A 310 10.84 -10.32 -12.60
C GLY A 310 11.84 -9.61 -11.69
N GLY A 311 12.73 -8.74 -12.19
CA GLY A 311 13.73 -8.06 -11.35
C GLY A 311 14.89 -8.93 -10.86
N GLY A 312 15.03 -10.16 -11.36
CA GLY A 312 16.09 -11.10 -10.96
C GLY A 312 15.79 -11.87 -9.67
N GLY A 313 16.73 -12.74 -9.25
CA GLY A 313 16.51 -13.68 -8.14
C GLY A 313 16.42 -13.05 -6.74
N ASN A 314 16.89 -11.81 -6.58
CA ASN A 314 16.78 -11.06 -5.32
C ASN A 314 15.56 -10.12 -5.30
N SER A 315 14.76 -10.06 -6.36
CA SER A 315 13.59 -9.20 -6.40
C SER A 315 12.47 -9.75 -5.54
N GLN A 316 11.89 -8.90 -4.71
CA GLN A 316 10.66 -9.19 -3.98
C GLN A 316 9.52 -8.51 -4.73
N PHE A 317 8.83 -9.29 -5.55
CA PHE A 317 7.65 -8.82 -6.26
C PHE A 317 6.40 -9.17 -5.45
N TYR A 318 5.65 -8.15 -5.04
CA TYR A 318 4.50 -8.28 -4.18
C TYR A 318 3.21 -8.34 -5.01
N LEU A 319 2.51 -9.47 -4.93
CA LEU A 319 1.14 -9.58 -5.44
C LEU A 319 0.19 -8.66 -4.68
N LEU A 320 0.43 -8.53 -3.37
CA LEU A 320 -0.23 -7.58 -2.52
C LEU A 320 0.72 -7.28 -1.35
N ASP A 321 1.05 -6.00 -1.19
CA ASP A 321 1.62 -5.44 0.03
C ASP A 321 0.51 -4.62 0.72
N MET A 322 0.40 -4.75 2.03
CA MET A 322 -0.62 -4.09 2.82
C MET A 322 0.04 -3.37 3.98
N GLY A 323 -0.06 -2.04 3.97
CA GLY A 323 0.45 -1.16 5.02
C GLY A 323 -0.63 -0.72 6.01
N SER A 324 -0.24 -0.64 7.28
CA SER A 324 -1.07 -0.11 8.37
C SER A 324 -0.21 0.47 9.51
N CYS A 325 -0.86 1.09 10.50
CA CYS A 325 -0.21 1.63 11.67
C CYS A 325 -1.06 1.42 12.94
N TRP A 326 -0.44 0.86 13.98
CA TRP A 326 -0.98 0.90 15.35
C TRP A 326 0.15 0.84 16.39
N LYS A 327 -0.11 1.21 17.65
CA LYS A 327 0.88 1.08 18.73
C LYS A 327 0.91 -0.36 19.27
N ASN A 328 2.01 -0.76 19.91
CA ASN A 328 2.13 -2.10 20.51
C ASN A 328 1.09 -2.43 21.58
N ASP A 329 0.45 -1.41 22.18
CA ASP A 329 -0.65 -1.56 23.14
C ASP A 329 -2.04 -1.58 22.50
N GLY A 330 -2.10 -1.59 21.15
CA GLY A 330 -3.31 -1.73 20.35
C GLY A 330 -4.06 -0.42 20.09
N ARG A 331 -3.57 0.71 20.62
CA ARG A 331 -4.11 2.02 20.28
C ARG A 331 -3.81 2.37 18.81
N PRO A 332 -4.66 3.18 18.16
CA PRO A 332 -4.33 3.76 16.86
C PRO A 332 -3.05 4.60 16.94
N CYS A 333 -2.37 4.71 15.80
CA CYS A 333 -1.27 5.66 15.65
C CYS A 333 -1.74 7.12 15.76
N ASP A 334 -0.85 7.98 16.22
CA ASP A 334 -1.11 9.41 16.45
C ASP A 334 -0.01 10.34 15.91
N GLY A 335 1.01 9.78 15.24
CA GLY A 335 2.14 10.50 14.66
C GLY A 335 3.38 10.52 15.57
N ASP A 336 3.30 9.94 16.77
CA ASP A 336 4.47 9.77 17.63
C ASP A 336 5.36 8.63 17.12
N VAL A 337 6.38 9.00 16.34
CA VAL A 337 7.33 8.06 15.72
C VAL A 337 8.06 7.14 16.71
N ALA A 338 8.13 7.49 18.00
CA ALA A 338 8.78 6.64 19.00
C ALA A 338 7.87 5.49 19.50
N THR A 339 6.56 5.63 19.36
CA THR A 339 5.58 4.66 19.88
C THR A 339 4.67 4.05 18.81
N ASP A 340 4.47 4.74 17.70
CA ASP A 340 3.80 4.21 16.52
C ASP A 340 4.62 3.08 15.89
N VAL A 341 3.91 2.15 15.25
CA VAL A 341 4.54 1.01 14.57
C VAL A 341 3.85 0.77 13.25
N THR A 342 4.60 0.90 12.16
CA THR A 342 4.16 0.53 10.82
C THR A 342 4.12 -0.98 10.68
N ARG A 343 3.11 -1.51 10.00
CA ARG A 343 2.94 -2.95 9.85
C ARG A 343 2.62 -3.34 8.42
N TYR A 344 3.32 -4.37 7.98
CA TYR A 344 3.23 -4.87 6.62
C TYR A 344 2.81 -6.35 6.58
N SER A 345 1.96 -6.65 5.61
CA SER A 345 1.60 -8.02 5.21
C SER A 345 1.85 -8.14 3.71
N GLU A 346 2.88 -8.90 3.35
CA GLU A 346 3.46 -8.89 2.01
C GLU A 346 3.42 -10.29 1.39
N MET A 347 2.74 -10.47 0.26
CA MET A 347 2.80 -11.72 -0.51
C MET A 347 3.79 -11.60 -1.66
N ILE A 348 4.96 -12.24 -1.51
CA ILE A 348 5.98 -12.29 -2.55
C ILE A 348 5.66 -13.42 -3.53
N ILE A 349 5.63 -13.15 -4.84
CA ILE A 349 5.33 -14.15 -5.88
C ILE A 349 6.51 -14.53 -6.77
N ASN A 350 7.68 -13.89 -6.59
CA ASN A 350 8.89 -14.31 -7.28
C ASN A 350 9.28 -15.75 -6.84
N PRO A 351 9.27 -16.75 -7.76
CA PRO A 351 9.51 -18.15 -7.42
C PRO A 351 10.90 -18.42 -6.84
N ASP A 352 11.88 -17.57 -7.14
CA ASP A 352 13.25 -17.70 -6.64
C ASP A 352 13.38 -17.29 -5.17
N THR A 353 12.37 -16.61 -4.61
CA THR A 353 12.37 -16.20 -3.21
C THR A 353 12.40 -17.42 -2.28
N PRO A 354 13.43 -17.59 -1.44
CA PRO A 354 13.51 -18.70 -0.51
C PRO A 354 12.61 -18.48 0.72
N SER A 355 12.33 -19.51 1.49
CA SER A 355 11.78 -19.35 2.85
C SER A 355 12.95 -19.23 3.82
N TRP A 356 13.13 -18.08 4.48
CA TRP A 356 14.15 -17.93 5.52
C TRP A 356 13.66 -18.51 6.86
N CYS A 357 12.37 -18.36 7.14
CA CYS A 357 11.69 -19.09 8.21
C CYS A 357 11.83 -20.61 7.99
N THR A 358 12.58 -21.26 8.87
CA THR A 358 12.85 -22.71 8.83
C THR A 358 12.89 -23.29 10.24
N PRO A 359 12.79 -24.62 10.41
CA PRO A 359 12.94 -25.26 11.72
C PRO A 359 14.29 -24.99 12.41
N SER A 360 15.31 -24.58 11.65
CA SER A 360 16.65 -24.20 12.11
C SER A 360 16.84 -22.69 12.30
N ARG A 361 15.97 -21.85 11.71
CA ARG A 361 16.00 -20.38 11.81
C ARG A 361 14.64 -19.86 12.31
N VAL A 362 14.28 -20.30 13.51
CA VAL A 362 12.97 -20.01 14.11
C VAL A 362 12.82 -18.53 14.50
N GLU A 363 13.93 -17.80 14.62
CA GLU A 363 13.99 -16.36 14.87
C GLU A 363 13.38 -15.52 13.73
N GLU A 364 13.34 -16.06 12.52
CA GLU A 364 12.71 -15.46 11.33
C GLU A 364 11.28 -15.95 11.11
N CYS A 365 10.75 -16.77 12.01
CA CYS A 365 9.38 -17.27 11.94
C CYS A 365 8.48 -16.50 12.89
N PRO A 366 7.22 -16.22 12.50
CA PRO A 366 6.26 -15.69 13.45
C PRO A 366 6.04 -16.72 14.58
N PRO A 367 5.87 -16.29 15.84
CA PRO A 367 5.63 -17.20 16.96
C PRO A 367 4.45 -18.17 16.75
N TRP A 368 3.40 -17.70 16.08
CA TRP A 368 2.19 -18.47 15.83
C TRP A 368 1.75 -18.40 14.38
N HIS A 369 1.32 -19.53 13.84
CA HIS A 369 0.47 -19.58 12.66
C HIS A 369 -0.98 -19.83 13.10
N THR A 370 -1.93 -19.13 12.49
CA THR A 370 -3.37 -19.36 12.69
C THR A 370 -3.97 -19.83 11.37
N PHE A 371 -4.55 -21.03 11.35
CA PHE A 371 -5.32 -21.52 10.21
C PHE A 371 -6.67 -20.79 10.13
N ARG A 372 -7.34 -20.76 8.96
CA ARG A 372 -8.66 -20.10 8.82
C ARG A 372 -9.74 -20.65 9.75
N ASN A 373 -9.62 -21.90 10.18
CA ASN A 373 -10.52 -22.50 11.18
C ASN A 373 -10.27 -22.02 12.63
N GLY A 374 -9.29 -21.13 12.85
CA GLY A 374 -8.90 -20.58 14.15
C GLY A 374 -7.88 -21.44 14.91
N THR A 375 -7.47 -22.59 14.38
CA THR A 375 -6.44 -23.42 15.01
C THR A 375 -5.11 -22.68 15.02
N ARG A 376 -4.50 -22.56 16.19
CA ARG A 376 -3.18 -21.94 16.35
C ARG A 376 -2.12 -23.02 16.56
N VAL A 377 -1.00 -22.86 15.88
CA VAL A 377 0.17 -23.74 16.00
C VAL A 377 1.39 -22.88 16.29
N HIS A 378 2.11 -23.25 17.34
CA HIS A 378 3.32 -22.55 17.72
C HIS A 378 4.49 -22.96 16.81
N ARG A 379 5.42 -22.03 16.53
CA ARG A 379 6.64 -22.32 15.74
C ARG A 379 7.59 -23.37 16.34
N SER A 380 7.34 -23.85 17.56
CA SER A 380 8.05 -25.01 18.13
C SER A 380 7.42 -26.36 17.77
N GLU A 381 6.16 -26.37 17.32
CA GLU A 381 5.47 -27.57 16.85
C GLU A 381 5.88 -27.91 15.41
N ARG A 382 7.11 -28.39 15.26
CA ARG A 382 7.80 -28.57 13.96
C ARG A 382 7.01 -29.34 12.90
N ALA A 383 6.20 -30.32 13.31
CA ALA A 383 5.44 -31.16 12.39
C ALA A 383 4.18 -30.48 11.83
N ARG A 384 3.75 -29.37 12.42
CA ARG A 384 2.46 -28.71 12.10
C ARG A 384 2.61 -27.28 11.65
N PHE A 385 3.68 -26.59 12.06
CA PHE A 385 3.92 -25.21 11.67
C PHE A 385 4.34 -25.13 10.19
N PRO A 386 3.69 -24.29 9.36
CA PRO A 386 3.98 -24.21 7.94
C PRO A 386 5.18 -23.28 7.65
N TYR A 387 6.39 -23.69 8.01
CA TYR A 387 7.60 -22.87 7.83
C TYR A 387 7.77 -22.33 6.42
N ALA A 388 7.55 -23.19 5.42
CA ALA A 388 7.71 -22.86 4.00
C ALA A 388 6.70 -21.82 3.48
N ALA A 389 5.72 -21.42 4.27
CA ALA A 389 4.74 -20.41 3.92
C ALA A 389 5.21 -18.97 4.17
N TYR A 390 6.33 -18.82 4.89
CA TYR A 390 6.89 -17.54 5.30
C TYR A 390 8.27 -17.35 4.68
N HIS A 391 8.49 -16.19 4.05
CA HIS A 391 9.84 -15.73 3.78
C HIS A 391 10.48 -15.35 5.10
N VAL A 392 9.94 -14.34 5.79
CA VAL A 392 10.43 -13.85 7.08
C VAL A 392 9.34 -13.15 7.88
N TYR A 393 9.45 -13.25 9.20
CA TYR A 393 8.82 -12.36 10.17
C TYR A 393 9.91 -11.61 10.93
N CYS A 394 9.74 -10.30 11.08
CA CYS A 394 10.56 -9.50 11.97
C CYS A 394 9.70 -8.67 12.93
N SER A 395 10.10 -8.65 14.20
CA SER A 395 9.40 -7.92 15.27
C SER A 395 9.73 -6.42 15.22
N PRO A 396 8.85 -5.55 15.74
CA PRO A 396 9.16 -4.12 15.80
C PRO A 396 10.24 -3.83 16.83
N GLY A 397 11.14 -2.90 16.51
CA GLY A 397 12.31 -2.58 17.35
C GLY A 397 11.96 -2.05 18.75
N ASN A 398 10.73 -1.58 18.95
CA ASN A 398 10.21 -1.14 20.25
C ASN A 398 9.38 -2.22 20.98
N ALA A 399 9.32 -3.47 20.48
CA ALA A 399 8.62 -4.59 21.12
C ALA A 399 9.36 -5.09 22.37
N ARG A 400 8.89 -4.69 23.55
CA ARG A 400 9.54 -5.04 24.84
C ARG A 400 9.34 -6.51 25.24
N HIS A 401 8.30 -7.15 24.73
CA HIS A 401 7.88 -8.50 25.09
C HIS A 401 7.90 -9.47 23.91
N ALA A 402 8.67 -9.15 22.85
CA ALA A 402 8.79 -10.02 21.69
C ALA A 402 9.33 -11.41 22.11
N GLU A 403 8.67 -12.47 21.62
CA GLU A 403 9.02 -13.84 21.99
C GLU A 403 10.38 -14.23 21.41
N ARG A 404 11.33 -14.61 22.27
CA ARG A 404 12.67 -14.99 21.86
C ARG A 404 12.77 -16.48 21.48
N PRO A 405 13.58 -16.84 20.48
CA PRO A 405 14.41 -15.95 19.67
C PRO A 405 13.58 -15.21 18.59
N THR A 406 13.98 -14.00 18.23
CA THR A 406 13.31 -13.22 17.17
C THR A 406 14.31 -12.27 16.52
N THR A 407 14.15 -12.05 15.22
CA THR A 407 14.78 -10.99 14.47
C THR A 407 13.93 -9.71 14.60
N TYR A 408 14.59 -8.57 14.80
CA TYR A 408 13.93 -7.27 14.71
C TYR A 408 14.04 -6.74 13.29
N CYS A 409 13.01 -6.02 12.82
CA CYS A 409 13.07 -5.39 11.52
C CYS A 409 14.21 -4.37 11.45
N ASP A 410 14.60 -3.98 10.24
CA ASP A 410 15.54 -2.88 10.12
C ASP A 410 14.94 -1.62 10.79
N ALA A 411 15.80 -0.85 11.43
CA ALA A 411 15.38 0.25 12.28
C ALA A 411 15.26 1.59 11.53
N TYR A 412 15.63 1.63 10.25
CA TYR A 412 15.96 2.84 9.52
C TYR A 412 15.08 3.07 8.28
N SER A 413 14.41 2.05 7.73
CA SER A 413 13.65 2.19 6.47
C SER A 413 12.36 2.99 6.62
N ASN A 414 11.92 3.21 7.85
CA ASN A 414 10.76 4.01 8.21
C ASN A 414 11.15 4.95 9.36
N PRO A 415 10.52 6.14 9.49
CA PRO A 415 10.82 7.03 10.60
C PRO A 415 10.54 6.39 11.96
N GLN A 416 9.47 5.61 12.05
CA GLN A 416 9.03 4.82 13.21
C GLN A 416 9.39 3.33 13.07
N PRO A 417 9.40 2.55 14.17
CA PRO A 417 9.56 1.10 14.12
C PRO A 417 8.57 0.43 13.16
N GLN A 418 8.97 -0.70 12.59
CA GLN A 418 8.14 -1.48 11.68
C GLN A 418 8.07 -2.94 12.09
N GLU A 419 7.00 -3.62 11.73
CA GLU A 419 6.82 -5.07 11.84
C GLU A 419 6.39 -5.62 10.48
N ILE A 420 7.09 -6.65 10.00
CA ILE A 420 6.88 -7.18 8.65
C ILE A 420 6.57 -8.68 8.72
N LEU A 421 5.53 -9.09 7.97
CA LEU A 421 5.31 -10.48 7.59
C LEU A 421 5.39 -10.63 6.08
N GLN A 422 6.48 -11.22 5.62
CA GLN A 422 6.66 -11.61 4.23
C GLN A 422 6.28 -13.08 4.05
N LEU A 423 5.32 -13.30 3.17
CA LEU A 423 4.73 -14.59 2.82
C LEU A 423 5.22 -15.01 1.43
N VAL A 424 5.21 -16.31 1.20
CA VAL A 424 5.49 -16.91 -0.12
C VAL A 424 4.39 -17.92 -0.48
N PRO A 425 4.24 -18.29 -1.76
CA PRO A 425 3.19 -19.19 -2.21
C PRO A 425 3.22 -20.52 -1.46
N HIS A 426 2.09 -20.91 -0.88
CA HIS A 426 1.99 -22.13 -0.08
C HIS A 426 0.52 -22.59 0.04
N PRO A 427 0.24 -23.90 0.11
CA PRO A 427 -1.14 -24.41 0.14
C PRO A 427 -2.02 -23.88 1.27
N VAL A 428 -1.42 -23.49 2.40
CA VAL A 428 -2.16 -22.88 3.54
C VAL A 428 -2.80 -21.54 3.19
N TRP A 429 -2.36 -20.89 2.11
CA TRP A 429 -2.90 -19.62 1.65
C TRP A 429 -4.05 -19.78 0.64
N GLY A 430 -4.21 -20.98 0.06
CA GLY A 430 -5.18 -21.23 -1.01
C GLY A 430 -6.62 -20.99 -0.59
N GLU A 431 -6.97 -21.25 0.67
CA GLU A 431 -8.30 -20.97 1.19
C GLU A 431 -8.64 -19.47 1.22
N PHE A 432 -7.65 -18.58 1.11
CA PHE A 432 -7.81 -17.13 1.03
C PHE A 432 -7.71 -16.59 -0.41
N GLY A 433 -7.58 -17.46 -1.42
CA GLY A 433 -7.44 -17.06 -2.84
C GLY A 433 -6.03 -16.68 -3.27
N TYR A 434 -5.04 -16.84 -2.38
CA TYR A 434 -3.63 -16.54 -2.65
C TYR A 434 -2.90 -17.71 -3.35
N PRO A 435 -1.74 -17.45 -3.99
CA PRO A 435 -0.92 -18.48 -4.60
C PRO A 435 -0.60 -19.67 -3.67
N THR A 436 -0.79 -20.88 -4.17
CA THR A 436 -0.51 -22.12 -3.42
C THR A 436 0.84 -22.73 -3.75
N GLU A 437 1.44 -22.34 -4.87
CA GLU A 437 2.67 -22.92 -5.40
C GLU A 437 3.52 -21.83 -6.05
N LYS A 438 4.85 -22.01 -6.01
CA LYS A 438 5.81 -21.09 -6.64
C LYS A 438 5.55 -21.01 -8.14
N GLY A 439 5.58 -19.78 -8.69
CA GLY A 439 5.36 -19.50 -10.11
C GLY A 439 3.91 -19.19 -10.49
N GLN A 440 2.93 -19.41 -9.60
CA GLN A 440 1.56 -18.96 -9.85
C GLN A 440 1.48 -17.42 -9.84
N GLY A 441 0.92 -16.83 -10.89
CA GLY A 441 0.87 -15.38 -11.08
C GLY A 441 2.16 -14.74 -11.55
N TRP A 442 3.16 -15.55 -11.89
CA TRP A 442 4.47 -15.08 -12.34
C TRP A 442 4.53 -14.95 -13.86
N ILE A 443 5.74 -14.82 -14.41
CA ILE A 443 6.00 -14.63 -15.83
C ILE A 443 5.33 -15.73 -16.66
N GLY A 444 4.50 -15.31 -17.62
CA GLY A 444 3.73 -16.21 -18.50
C GLY A 444 2.44 -16.77 -17.90
N ASP A 445 2.07 -16.34 -16.69
CA ASP A 445 0.88 -16.79 -15.96
C ASP A 445 0.07 -15.58 -15.45
N ALA A 446 -0.35 -14.72 -16.40
CA ALA A 446 -1.20 -13.56 -16.13
C ALA A 446 -2.55 -13.99 -15.53
N ARG A 447 -2.99 -13.29 -14.48
CA ARG A 447 -4.16 -13.71 -13.69
C ARG A 447 -5.00 -12.54 -13.19
N GLU A 448 -6.30 -12.79 -13.15
CA GLU A 448 -7.23 -12.08 -12.28
C GLU A 448 -7.26 -12.76 -10.91
N TRP A 449 -7.09 -11.97 -9.87
CA TRP A 449 -7.05 -12.40 -8.48
C TRP A 449 -8.30 -11.92 -7.75
N GLU A 450 -8.87 -12.79 -6.90
CA GLU A 450 -9.77 -12.39 -5.82
C GLU A 450 -9.19 -12.88 -4.50
N LEU A 451 -8.63 -11.96 -3.73
CA LEU A 451 -7.91 -12.23 -2.49
C LEU A 451 -8.83 -11.91 -1.30
N ASP A 452 -9.03 -12.88 -0.41
CA ASP A 452 -9.65 -12.67 0.91
C ASP A 452 -8.63 -12.06 1.87
N ALA A 453 -8.16 -10.87 1.52
CA ALA A 453 -7.09 -10.15 2.21
C ALA A 453 -7.45 -9.84 3.66
N GLY A 454 -8.73 -9.59 3.96
CA GLY A 454 -9.21 -9.39 5.32
C GLY A 454 -9.06 -10.64 6.18
N ALA A 455 -9.55 -11.78 5.72
CA ALA A 455 -9.43 -13.02 6.49
C ALA A 455 -7.98 -13.48 6.61
N MET A 456 -7.17 -13.33 5.55
CA MET A 456 -5.74 -13.64 5.58
C MET A 456 -5.03 -12.80 6.63
N SER A 457 -5.14 -11.48 6.53
CA SER A 457 -4.48 -10.54 7.44
C SER A 457 -4.96 -10.66 8.89
N GLN A 458 -6.16 -11.18 9.15
CA GLN A 458 -6.63 -11.54 10.50
C GLN A 458 -5.93 -12.77 11.07
N ALA A 459 -5.59 -13.74 10.21
CA ALA A 459 -4.95 -14.99 10.60
C ALA A 459 -3.44 -14.82 10.89
N LEU A 460 -2.82 -13.82 10.27
CA LEU A 460 -1.42 -13.48 10.51
C LEU A 460 -1.15 -13.04 11.95
N TYR A 461 0.03 -13.40 12.44
CA TYR A 461 0.54 -12.94 13.72
C TYR A 461 1.05 -11.51 13.58
N PHE A 462 0.60 -10.62 14.46
CA PHE A 462 1.22 -9.31 14.68
C PHE A 462 1.42 -9.13 16.17
N TYR A 463 2.55 -8.56 16.55
CA TYR A 463 2.98 -8.33 17.90
C TYR A 463 2.03 -7.38 18.63
N GLN A 464 1.75 -7.72 19.88
CA GLN A 464 0.89 -7.00 20.78
C GLN A 464 1.45 -7.16 22.20
N ASP A 465 1.53 -6.07 22.96
CA ASP A 465 1.97 -6.09 24.35
C ASP A 465 1.03 -6.97 25.20
N PRO A 466 1.55 -7.87 26.04
CA PRO A 466 0.73 -8.74 26.87
C PRO A 466 -0.27 -7.97 27.75
N GLY A 467 -1.52 -8.44 27.81
CA GLY A 467 -2.57 -7.86 28.64
C GLY A 467 -3.20 -6.57 28.10
N THR A 468 -2.81 -6.10 26.92
CA THR A 468 -3.40 -4.94 26.27
C THR A 468 -4.60 -5.30 25.39
N THR A 469 -5.38 -4.30 24.98
CA THR A 469 -6.54 -4.51 24.12
C THR A 469 -6.05 -4.81 22.69
N PRO A 470 -6.54 -5.87 22.02
CA PRO A 470 -6.11 -6.16 20.65
C PRO A 470 -6.36 -4.99 19.69
N ALA A 471 -5.37 -4.68 18.86
CA ALA A 471 -5.51 -3.65 17.83
C ALA A 471 -6.64 -3.98 16.83
N ARG A 472 -7.32 -2.95 16.35
CA ARG A 472 -8.18 -3.05 15.17
C ARG A 472 -7.31 -2.91 13.92
N ARG A 473 -7.24 -3.95 13.10
CA ARG A 473 -6.38 -4.02 11.91
C ARG A 473 -7.04 -3.29 10.74
N ARG A 474 -6.73 -2.00 10.61
CA ARG A 474 -7.24 -1.12 9.55
C ARG A 474 -6.15 -0.86 8.53
N TRP A 475 -6.35 -1.31 7.31
CA TRP A 475 -5.32 -1.24 6.27
C TRP A 475 -5.48 0.04 5.48
N THR A 476 -4.54 0.98 5.69
CA THR A 476 -4.61 2.32 5.11
C THR A 476 -3.89 2.42 3.77
N SER A 477 -3.13 1.40 3.39
CA SER A 477 -2.36 1.35 2.14
C SER A 477 -2.37 -0.08 1.61
N LEU A 478 -2.67 -0.25 0.32
CA LEU A 478 -2.74 -1.55 -0.36
C LEU A 478 -2.13 -1.42 -1.74
N ASP A 479 -1.08 -2.22 -1.98
CA ASP A 479 -0.08 -1.90 -2.98
C ASP A 479 0.27 -3.14 -3.81
N VAL A 480 0.67 -2.90 -5.05
CA VAL A 480 1.26 -3.91 -5.94
C VAL A 480 2.51 -3.31 -6.55
N GLY A 481 3.58 -4.08 -6.56
CA GLY A 481 4.85 -3.60 -7.09
C GLY A 481 6.00 -4.50 -6.72
N THR A 482 7.21 -3.97 -6.85
CA THR A 482 8.41 -4.75 -6.62
C THR A 482 9.49 -3.93 -5.92
N GLU A 483 10.21 -4.61 -5.06
CA GLU A 483 11.49 -4.19 -4.50
C GLU A 483 12.60 -5.01 -5.17
N ILE A 484 13.47 -4.37 -5.93
CA ILE A 484 14.69 -5.02 -6.42
C ILE A 484 15.77 -4.81 -5.37
N TYR A 485 16.09 -5.87 -4.63
CA TYR A 485 17.09 -5.82 -3.56
C TYR A 485 18.51 -6.04 -4.10
N VAL A 486 19.40 -5.08 -3.83
CA VAL A 486 20.87 -5.12 -4.05
C VAL A 486 21.28 -5.94 -5.29
N SER A 487 20.86 -5.48 -6.46
CA SER A 487 21.13 -6.13 -7.74
C SER A 487 21.52 -5.09 -8.79
N ASP A 488 22.59 -5.36 -9.53
CA ASP A 488 23.07 -4.47 -10.60
C ASP A 488 22.35 -4.76 -11.92
N HIS A 489 21.80 -3.73 -12.57
CA HIS A 489 21.16 -3.83 -13.89
C HIS A 489 20.01 -4.84 -13.95
N ALA A 490 19.34 -5.08 -12.83
CA ALA A 490 18.16 -5.92 -12.78
C ALA A 490 16.95 -5.13 -13.27
N GLU A 491 16.04 -5.80 -13.98
CA GLU A 491 14.87 -5.16 -14.59
C GLU A 491 13.59 -5.95 -14.30
N ALA A 492 12.57 -5.23 -13.85
CA ALA A 492 11.22 -5.71 -13.66
C ALA A 492 10.24 -4.92 -14.54
N GLU A 493 9.22 -5.61 -15.02
CA GLU A 493 8.21 -5.04 -15.92
C GLU A 493 6.87 -5.75 -15.68
N TRP A 494 5.79 -5.02 -15.49
CA TRP A 494 4.47 -5.59 -15.23
C TRP A 494 3.32 -4.65 -15.59
N THR A 495 2.16 -5.25 -15.83
CA THR A 495 0.90 -4.54 -16.05
C THR A 495 -0.09 -4.84 -14.92
N LEU A 496 -0.76 -3.81 -14.43
CA LEU A 496 -1.81 -3.90 -13.42
C LEU A 496 -3.08 -3.23 -13.93
N SER A 497 -4.22 -3.89 -13.76
CA SER A 497 -5.54 -3.34 -14.09
C SER A 497 -6.63 -3.93 -13.19
N GLY A 498 -7.85 -3.40 -13.27
CA GLY A 498 -9.00 -4.00 -12.60
C GLY A 498 -8.95 -3.98 -11.07
N PHE A 499 -8.11 -3.13 -10.46
CA PHE A 499 -7.93 -3.08 -9.01
C PHE A 499 -9.21 -2.58 -8.31
N ASP A 500 -9.73 -3.37 -7.36
CA ASP A 500 -10.83 -3.00 -6.48
C ASP A 500 -10.61 -3.52 -5.05
N ILE A 501 -11.10 -2.77 -4.05
CA ILE A 501 -11.15 -3.19 -2.65
C ILE A 501 -12.61 -3.31 -2.26
N LEU A 502 -13.03 -4.48 -1.82
CA LEU A 502 -14.43 -4.80 -1.56
C LEU A 502 -14.67 -4.97 -0.07
N VAL A 503 -15.62 -4.22 0.48
CA VAL A 503 -16.06 -4.32 1.89
C VAL A 503 -17.56 -4.66 1.97
N PRO A 504 -18.05 -5.28 3.06
CA PRO A 504 -19.47 -5.54 3.22
C PRO A 504 -20.31 -4.25 3.23
N ALA A 505 -21.49 -4.27 2.58
CA ALA A 505 -22.37 -3.11 2.48
C ALA A 505 -22.87 -2.58 3.83
N ASP A 506 -23.05 -3.46 4.83
CA ASP A 506 -23.48 -3.08 6.18
C ASP A 506 -22.47 -2.18 6.91
N THR A 507 -21.23 -2.13 6.45
CA THR A 507 -20.17 -1.24 6.97
C THR A 507 -20.55 0.24 6.77
N LYS A 508 -21.21 0.59 5.65
CA LYS A 508 -21.77 1.94 5.43
C LYS A 508 -22.91 2.24 6.41
N ARG A 509 -23.78 1.28 6.70
CA ARG A 509 -24.92 1.44 7.63
C ARG A 509 -24.46 1.69 9.07
N ARG A 510 -23.43 0.96 9.54
CA ARG A 510 -22.85 1.16 10.87
C ARG A 510 -22.20 2.54 11.03
N ARG A 511 -21.49 3.04 10.01
CA ARG A 511 -20.94 4.42 10.00
C ARG A 511 -22.04 5.48 10.08
N ARG A 512 -23.15 5.32 9.35
CA ARG A 512 -24.31 6.25 9.43
C ARG A 512 -24.98 6.27 10.81
N HIS A 513 -25.05 5.13 11.50
CA HIS A 513 -25.62 5.06 12.86
C HIS A 513 -24.70 5.68 13.92
N GLY A 514 -23.40 5.35 13.91
CA GLY A 514 -22.43 5.90 14.88
C GLY A 514 -22.26 7.43 14.78
N ARG A 515 -22.40 8.01 13.59
CA ARG A 515 -22.41 9.48 13.40
C ARG A 515 -23.66 10.14 13.99
N LYS A 516 -24.82 9.49 13.92
CA LYS A 516 -26.06 9.99 14.55
C LYS A 516 -25.98 9.94 16.08
N GLU A 517 -25.45 8.87 16.66
CA GLU A 517 -25.27 8.78 18.12
C GLU A 517 -24.26 9.82 18.64
N SER A 518 -23.16 10.06 17.93
CA SER A 518 -22.19 11.09 18.32
C SER A 518 -22.75 12.51 18.22
N ALA A 519 -23.59 12.81 17.21
CA ALA A 519 -24.30 14.08 17.11
C ALA A 519 -25.34 14.26 18.22
N THR A 520 -25.98 13.18 18.68
CA THR A 520 -27.00 13.23 19.74
C THR A 520 -26.39 13.39 21.14
N ILE A 521 -25.15 12.94 21.33
CA ILE A 521 -24.41 13.10 22.60
C ILE A 521 -23.82 14.53 22.72
N GLY A 522 -23.52 15.19 21.60
CA GLY A 522 -23.04 16.58 21.56
C GLY A 522 -24.09 17.63 21.98
N GLU A 523 -25.40 17.33 21.87
CA GLU A 523 -26.48 18.26 22.22
C GLU A 523 -27.03 18.10 23.65
N ARG A 524 -26.53 17.14 24.44
CA ARG A 524 -26.97 16.92 25.84
C ARG A 524 -25.96 17.34 26.90
N SER A 525 -24.89 18.05 26.52
CA SER A 525 -23.84 18.51 27.45
C SER A 525 -23.84 20.03 27.69
N LEU A 526 -24.92 20.72 27.31
CA LEU A 526 -25.14 22.14 27.63
C LEU A 526 -26.57 22.30 28.14
N PHE A 527 -26.81 21.91 29.39
CA PHE A 527 -27.72 22.53 30.35
C PHE A 527 -27.42 22.01 31.76
#